data_AF-J2TN97-F1
#
_entry.id   AF-J2TN97-F1
#
_cell.length_a   1.000
_cell.length_b   1.000
_cell.length_c   1.000
_cell.angle_alpha   90.00
_cell.angle_beta   90.00
_cell.angle_gamma   90.00
#
_symmetry.space_group_name_H-M   'P 1'
#
loop_
_entity.id
_entity.type
_entity.pdbx_description
1 polymer ?
#
loop_
_entity_poly.entity_id
_entity_poly.type
_entity_poly.pdbx_seq_one_letter_code
_entity_poly.pdbx_strand_id
1 'polypeptide(L)' 'MGSANTATCRAPRNKGKIVGHKAPFKLKDIWALRVRLQLEGRVRELALFNLGLDSILSA' A
#
# COMPACT_ATOMS: atom_id res chain seq x y z
N MET A 1 -17.62 7.85 39.64
CA MET A 1 -16.79 6.66 39.37
C MET A 1 -16.37 6.72 37.91
N GLY A 2 -15.14 7.18 37.64
CA GLY A 2 -14.63 7.34 36.28
C GLY A 2 -13.94 6.05 35.82
N SER A 3 -14.50 5.41 34.79
CA SER A 3 -13.90 4.24 34.14
C SER A 3 -12.69 4.68 33.31
N ALA A 4 -11.50 4.31 33.75
CA ALA A 4 -10.26 4.56 33.02
C ALA A 4 -10.22 3.66 31.77
N ASN A 5 -10.52 4.24 30.61
CA ASN A 5 -10.24 3.62 29.31
C ASN A 5 -8.73 3.48 29.16
N THR A 6 -8.20 2.28 29.36
CA THR A 6 -6.81 1.94 29.02
C THR A 6 -6.68 1.91 27.50
N ALA A 7 -6.52 3.09 26.90
CA ALA A 7 -6.02 3.21 25.54
C ALA A 7 -4.62 2.59 25.53
N THR A 8 -4.52 1.35 25.07
CA THR A 8 -3.23 0.71 24.81
C THR A 8 -2.55 1.54 23.73
N CYS A 9 -1.65 2.43 24.15
CA CYS A 9 -0.77 3.17 23.27
C CYS A 9 0.12 2.14 22.55
N ARG A 10 -0.36 1.58 21.44
CA ARG A 10 0.48 0.82 20.50
C ARG A 10 1.53 1.81 20.01
N ALA A 11 2.72 1.73 20.58
CA ALA A 11 3.86 2.46 20.07
C ALA A 11 3.91 2.22 18.55
N PRO A 12 4.08 3.27 17.73
CA PRO A 12 4.18 3.09 16.29
C PRO A 12 5.31 2.08 16.06
N ARG A 13 5.02 1.01 15.32
CA ARG A 13 5.92 -0.15 15.06
C ARG A 13 7.27 0.25 14.42
N ASN A 14 7.43 1.53 14.11
CA ASN A 14 8.50 2.15 13.36
C ASN A 14 9.28 3.17 14.21
N LYS A 15 8.98 3.31 15.52
CA LYS A 15 9.64 4.29 16.39
C LYS A 15 11.14 4.00 16.44
N GLY A 16 11.96 4.93 15.92
CA GLY A 16 13.41 4.82 15.85
C GLY A 16 13.97 4.10 14.61
N LYS A 17 13.14 3.71 13.63
CA LYS A 17 13.61 3.11 12.37
C LYS A 17 13.48 4.12 11.23
N ILE A 18 14.62 4.59 10.74
CA ILE A 18 14.68 5.27 9.43
C ILE A 18 14.40 4.18 8.40
N VAL A 19 13.13 4.04 8.02
CA VAL A 19 12.77 3.22 6.87
C VAL A 19 13.27 4.03 5.67
N GLY A 20 14.40 3.60 5.10
CA GLY A 20 14.90 4.18 3.86
C GLY A 20 13.85 4.12 2.76
N HIS A 21 14.08 4.82 1.66
CA HIS A 21 13.17 4.81 0.52
C HIS A 21 12.84 3.36 0.15
N LYS A 22 11.55 3.02 0.25
CA LYS A 22 11.06 1.69 -0.12
C LYS A 22 11.44 1.50 -1.59
N ALA A 23 12.17 0.43 -1.89
CA ALA A 23 12.63 0.18 -3.24
C ALA A 23 11.44 0.24 -4.22
N PRO A 24 11.59 0.92 -5.36
CA PRO A 24 10.55 0.91 -6.38
C PRO A 24 10.25 -0.54 -6.78
N PHE A 25 8.97 -0.83 -7.01
CA PHE A 25 8.57 -2.17 -7.46
C PHE A 25 9.26 -2.51 -8.77
N LYS A 26 9.72 -3.76 -8.90
CA LYS A 26 10.27 -4.22 -10.19
C LYS A 26 9.13 -4.27 -11.20
N LEU A 27 9.42 -3.96 -12.47
CA LEU A 27 8.43 -3.99 -13.55
C LEU A 27 7.72 -5.36 -13.65
N LYS A 28 8.44 -6.45 -13.36
CA LYS A 28 7.90 -7.81 -13.31
C LYS A 28 6.81 -7.97 -12.24
N ASP A 29 6.97 -7.35 -11.08
CA ASP A 29 6.03 -7.44 -9.97
C ASP A 29 4.75 -6.65 -10.27
N ILE A 30 4.89 -5.49 -10.92
CA ILE A 30 3.77 -4.67 -11.40
C ILE A 30 2.94 -5.46 -12.42
N TRP A 31 3.61 -6.12 -13.36
CA TRP A 31 2.95 -6.91 -14.40
C TRP A 31 2.24 -8.14 -13.82
N ALA A 32 2.88 -8.84 -12.88
CA ALA A 32 2.27 -9.96 -12.17
C ALA A 32 1.00 -9.53 -11.39
N LEU A 33 1.02 -8.35 -10.75
CA LEU A 33 -0.15 -7.84 -10.04
C LEU A 33 -1.30 -7.49 -10.99
N ARG A 34 -0.97 -6.86 -12.14
CA ARG A 34 -1.95 -6.55 -13.18
C ARG A 34 -2.64 -7.80 -13.71
N VAL A 35 -1.88 -8.84 -14.05
CA VAL A 35 -2.40 -10.10 -14.59
C VAL A 35 -3.31 -10.79 -13.57
N ARG A 36 -2.95 -10.78 -12.28
CA ARG A 36 -3.81 -11.35 -11.23
C ARG A 36 -5.14 -10.62 -11.13
N LEU A 37 -5.14 -9.29 -11.19
CA LEU A 37 -6.38 -8.49 -11.18
C LEU A 37 -7.25 -8.73 -12.42
N GLN A 38 -6.63 -8.96 -13.58
CA GLN A 38 -7.35 -9.34 -14.81
C GLN A 38 -7.97 -10.73 -14.70
N LEU A 39 -7.22 -11.70 -14.19
CA LEU A 39 -7.70 -13.09 -13.98
C LEU A 39 -8.85 -13.14 -12.96
N GLU A 40 -8.81 -12.32 -11.92
CA GLU A 40 -9.89 -12.22 -10.92
C GLU A 40 -11.10 -11.41 -11.43
N GLY A 41 -11.05 -10.83 -12.63
CA GLY A 41 -12.15 -10.01 -13.18
C GLY A 41 -12.41 -8.72 -12.38
N ARG A 42 -11.42 -8.25 -11.62
CA ARG A 42 -11.54 -7.11 -10.71
C ARG A 42 -11.30 -5.78 -11.42
N VAL A 43 -12.29 -5.37 -12.21
CA VAL A 43 -12.21 -4.20 -13.10
C VAL A 43 -11.96 -2.90 -12.33
N ARG A 44 -12.61 -2.72 -11.17
CA ARG A 44 -12.44 -1.51 -10.34
C ARG A 44 -11.02 -1.39 -9.83
N GLU A 45 -10.47 -2.48 -9.31
CA GLU A 45 -9.12 -2.53 -8.75
C GLU A 45 -8.05 -2.42 -9.84
N LEU A 46 -8.32 -2.99 -11.01
CA LEU A 46 -7.46 -2.82 -12.19
C LEU A 46 -7.43 -1.34 -12.64
N ALA A 47 -8.58 -0.66 -12.64
CA ALA A 47 -8.66 0.76 -12.99
C ALA A 47 -7.92 1.65 -11.98
N LEU A 48 -8.10 1.40 -10.67
CA LEU A 48 -7.39 2.12 -9.61
C LEU A 48 -5.88 1.84 -9.65
N PHE A 49 -5.48 0.60 -9.96
CA PHE A 49 -4.08 0.22 -10.11
C PHE A 49 -3.43 0.97 -11.28
N ASN A 50 -4.06 1.00 -12.45
CA ASN A 50 -3.55 1.74 -13.61
C ASN A 50 -3.47 3.25 -13.31
N LEU A 51 -4.52 3.83 -12.72
CA LEU A 51 -4.54 5.26 -12.35
C LEU A 51 -3.41 5.62 -11.36
N GLY A 52 -3.12 4.74 -10.40
CA GLY A 52 -2.03 4.94 -9.45
C GLY A 52 -0.65 4.87 -10.10
N LEU A 53 -0.47 4.03 -11.12
CA LEU A 53 0.78 3.98 -11.90
C LEU A 53 0.95 5.25 -12.74
N ASP A 54 -0.12 5.71 -13.40
CA ASP A 54 -0.11 6.94 -14.21
C ASP A 54 0.18 8.19 -13.35
N SER A 55 -0.27 8.18 -12.10
CA SER A 55 -0.02 9.26 -11.13
C SER A 55 1.43 9.31 -10.62
N ILE A 56 2.18 8.21 -10.71
CA ILE A 56 3.60 8.15 -10.33
C ILE A 56 4.50 8.57 -11.49
N LEU A 57 4.05 8.37 -12.74
CA LEU A 57 4.82 8.69 -13.94
C LEU A 57 4.69 10.16 -14.37
N SER A 58 3.70 10.89 -13.83
CA SER A 58 3.40 12.28 -14.17
C SER A 58 4.01 13.32 -13.21
N ALA A 59 4.81 12.87 -12.23
CA ALA A 59 5.42 13.69 -11.17
C ALA A 59 6.96 13.69 -11.25
#